data_AF-A0A6J1C0C0-F1
#
_entry.id   AF-A0A6J1C0C0-F1
#
_cell.length_a   1.000
_cell.length_b   1.000
_cell.length_c   1.000
_cell.angle_alpha   90.00
_cell.angle_beta   90.00
_cell.angle_gamma   90.00
#
_symmetry.space_group_name_H-M   'P 1'
#
loop_
_entity.id
_entity.type
_entity.pdbx_description
1 polymer ?
#
loop_
_entity_poly.entity_id
_entity_poly.type
_entity_poly.pdbx_seq_one_letter_code
_entity_poly.pdbx_strand_id
1 'polypeptide(L)'
;MDGCQNMHEFVVLRRGILRPAISLKNLTVLKENAQNGLDSCRIETIDEDDARNLVPQLHVPLNTAFYMPQAVNINSRRYLEALFTACENLTKESSTSGHGPKELYLQKDSINKLRELGGAYDAVIVCLGAKMVMLPELSGKLPLRTCRGVVAHMQLPDDISNTYPELGPSILSDAWLAIQGPRSLYMGSTWEWQSTNSSPEVSEDEGLRTLAELLPKVAAIYPSIKEWSFTGARAGLRAMPPLTPPGSLPLMGCIDEIVRHNSSCKYWLLGGLGSRGLLYHGWLGKLTAQAVLSCNEKLIPSELTSWKKMMNS
;
A
#
# COMPACT_ATOMS: atom_id res chain seq x y z
N MET A 1 26.32 23.97 17.39
CA MET A 1 25.09 23.23 17.74
C MET A 1 23.97 23.91 17.00
N ASP A 2 23.59 23.35 15.85
CA ASP A 2 22.34 23.66 15.12
C ASP A 2 22.36 22.81 13.84
N GLY A 3 21.97 21.54 13.99
CA GLY A 3 21.99 20.58 12.88
C GLY A 3 21.23 19.29 13.17
N CYS A 4 20.32 19.30 14.15
CA CYS A 4 19.55 18.12 14.54
C CYS A 4 18.06 18.45 14.62
N GLN A 5 17.50 18.99 13.53
CA GLN A 5 16.06 19.06 13.32
C GLN A 5 15.77 18.77 11.82
N ASN A 6 14.84 17.85 11.57
CA ASN A 6 14.20 17.51 10.27
C ASN A 6 14.49 16.17 9.57
N MET A 7 15.08 15.16 10.21
CA MET A 7 14.86 13.77 9.73
C MET A 7 13.45 13.23 10.06
N HIS A 8 12.66 13.98 10.83
CA HIS A 8 11.31 13.61 11.21
C HIS A 8 10.22 13.97 10.19
N GLU A 9 10.50 14.47 8.97
CA GLU A 9 9.48 15.07 8.07
C GLU A 9 9.30 14.43 6.67
N PHE A 10 9.91 13.29 6.37
CA PHE A 10 9.82 12.76 5.00
C PHE A 10 8.41 12.29 4.60
N VAL A 11 8.08 12.49 3.32
CA VAL A 11 6.91 11.90 2.63
C VAL A 11 7.34 10.68 1.82
N VAL A 12 8.47 10.79 1.11
CA VAL A 12 9.04 9.74 0.25
C VAL A 12 10.55 9.64 0.48
N LEU A 13 11.08 8.42 0.62
CA LEU A 13 12.50 8.11 0.60
C LEU A 13 12.84 7.37 -0.71
N ARG A 14 13.72 7.97 -1.50
CA ARG A 14 14.21 7.42 -2.77
C ARG A 14 15.58 6.77 -2.56
N ARG A 15 15.61 5.72 -1.76
CA ARG A 15 16.84 4.98 -1.39
C ARG A 15 16.92 3.59 -2.03
N GLY A 16 15.89 3.22 -2.79
CA GLY A 16 15.74 1.91 -3.38
C GLY A 16 15.21 0.86 -2.41
N ILE A 17 15.04 -0.35 -2.95
CA ILE A 17 14.68 -1.56 -2.21
C ILE A 17 15.69 -2.64 -2.55
N LEU A 18 16.21 -3.32 -1.54
CA LEU A 18 17.11 -4.46 -1.67
C LEU A 18 16.37 -5.75 -1.34
N ARG A 19 16.46 -6.75 -2.21
CA ARG A 19 15.78 -8.03 -2.06
C ARG A 19 16.77 -9.19 -2.18
N PRO A 20 17.30 -9.70 -1.05
CA PRO A 20 18.13 -10.90 -1.06
C PRO A 20 17.36 -12.13 -1.54
N ALA A 21 18.03 -13.01 -2.30
CA ALA A 21 17.45 -14.29 -2.70
C ALA A 21 17.56 -15.29 -1.54
N ILE A 22 16.42 -15.76 -1.04
CA ILE A 22 16.35 -16.60 0.17
C ILE A 22 16.18 -18.10 -0.12
N SER A 23 15.90 -18.46 -1.37
CA SER A 23 15.75 -19.84 -1.82
C SER A 23 16.01 -19.95 -3.33
N LEU A 24 16.36 -21.14 -3.82
CA LEU A 24 16.58 -21.36 -5.26
C LEU A 24 15.35 -21.00 -6.10
N LYS A 25 14.15 -21.32 -5.61
CA LYS A 25 12.89 -20.93 -6.26
C LYS A 25 12.77 -19.40 -6.36
N ASN A 26 13.06 -18.70 -5.26
CA ASN A 26 13.01 -17.24 -5.24
C ASN A 26 14.07 -16.62 -6.17
N LEU A 27 15.28 -17.18 -6.20
CA LEU A 27 16.36 -16.76 -7.08
C LEU A 27 15.94 -16.84 -8.56
N THR A 28 15.38 -17.96 -9.01
CA THR A 28 14.93 -18.14 -10.40
C THR A 28 13.90 -17.07 -10.79
N VAL A 29 12.86 -16.88 -9.98
CA VAL A 29 11.81 -15.89 -10.24
C VAL A 29 12.37 -14.46 -10.28
N LEU A 30 13.30 -14.13 -9.37
CA LEU A 30 13.89 -12.80 -9.33
C LEU A 30 14.84 -12.53 -10.51
N LYS A 31 15.59 -13.55 -10.96
CA LYS A 31 16.40 -13.46 -12.18
C LYS A 31 15.51 -13.22 -13.41
N GLU A 32 14.43 -13.98 -13.54
CA GLU A 32 13.46 -13.79 -14.62
C GLU A 32 12.85 -12.38 -14.57
N ASN A 33 12.48 -11.87 -13.40
CA ASN A 33 11.96 -10.51 -13.26
C ASN A 33 12.99 -9.44 -13.64
N ALA A 34 14.26 -9.62 -13.28
CA ALA A 34 15.33 -8.69 -13.61
C ALA A 34 15.62 -8.67 -15.12
N GLN A 35 15.56 -9.83 -15.78
CA GLN A 35 15.78 -9.96 -17.22
C GLN A 35 14.60 -9.43 -18.05
N ASN A 36 13.38 -9.58 -17.56
CA ASN A 36 12.16 -9.13 -18.25
C ASN A 36 11.68 -7.74 -17.78
N GLY A 37 12.48 -7.04 -16.96
CA GLY A 37 12.17 -5.70 -16.49
C GLY A 37 12.16 -4.69 -17.63
N LEU A 38 11.35 -3.63 -17.50
CA LEU A 38 11.42 -2.49 -18.39
C LEU A 38 12.70 -1.69 -18.10
N ASP A 39 13.31 -1.07 -19.12
CA ASP A 39 14.49 -0.21 -18.95
C ASP A 39 14.27 0.93 -17.95
N SER A 40 13.03 1.43 -17.87
CA SER A 40 12.61 2.46 -16.91
C SER A 40 12.45 1.96 -15.47
N CYS A 41 12.56 0.65 -15.25
CA CYS A 41 12.35 -0.04 -13.98
C CYS A 41 13.56 -0.96 -13.69
N ARG A 42 14.73 -0.35 -13.51
CA ARG A 42 16.00 -1.08 -13.39
C ARG A 42 16.01 -1.98 -12.15
N ILE A 43 16.32 -3.26 -12.35
CA ILE A 43 16.58 -4.23 -11.29
C ILE A 43 18.01 -4.72 -11.49
N GLU A 44 18.89 -4.38 -10.54
CA GLU A 44 20.29 -4.76 -10.55
C GLU A 44 20.46 -6.08 -9.80
N THR A 45 21.10 -7.06 -10.42
CA THR A 45 21.52 -8.29 -9.74
C THR A 45 22.92 -8.05 -9.19
N ILE A 46 23.06 -8.13 -7.87
CA ILE A 46 24.32 -7.85 -7.15
C ILE A 46 24.69 -9.03 -6.25
N ASP A 47 25.97 -9.17 -5.92
CA ASP A 47 26.46 -10.20 -5.00
C ASP A 47 26.38 -9.75 -3.53
N GLU A 48 26.89 -10.58 -2.61
CA GLU A 48 26.86 -10.29 -1.18
C GLU A 48 27.75 -9.10 -0.80
N ASP A 49 28.89 -8.91 -1.46
CA ASP A 49 29.82 -7.83 -1.14
C ASP A 49 29.21 -6.48 -1.54
N ASP A 50 28.67 -6.39 -2.75
CA ASP A 50 27.94 -5.20 -3.21
C ASP A 50 26.69 -4.92 -2.36
N ALA A 51 25.96 -5.96 -1.95
CA ALA A 51 24.81 -5.79 -1.06
C ALA A 51 25.22 -5.28 0.34
N ARG A 52 26.37 -5.72 0.86
CA ARG A 52 26.92 -5.26 2.14
C ARG A 52 27.47 -3.83 2.08
N ASN A 53 27.91 -3.38 0.91
CA ASN A 53 28.27 -1.98 0.69
C ASN A 53 27.03 -1.07 0.84
N LEU A 54 25.84 -1.54 0.46
CA LEU A 54 24.57 -0.81 0.64
C LEU A 54 24.02 -0.93 2.07
N VAL A 55 24.08 -2.13 2.65
CA VAL A 55 23.59 -2.42 4.01
C VAL A 55 24.63 -3.26 4.74
N PRO A 56 25.46 -2.65 5.62
CA PRO A 56 26.42 -3.38 6.43
C PRO A 56 25.74 -4.48 7.24
N GLN A 57 26.44 -5.60 7.42
CA GLN A 57 25.97 -6.77 8.18
C GLN A 57 24.77 -7.50 7.55
N LEU A 58 24.39 -7.19 6.31
CA LEU A 58 23.42 -7.99 5.58
C LEU A 58 23.94 -9.40 5.34
N HIS A 59 23.06 -10.39 5.52
CA HIS A 59 23.29 -11.76 5.11
C HIS A 59 22.56 -12.03 3.79
N VAL A 60 23.29 -12.57 2.81
CA VAL A 60 22.76 -12.89 1.49
C VAL A 60 22.94 -14.39 1.23
N PRO A 61 21.96 -15.25 1.60
CA PRO A 61 22.15 -16.70 1.68
C PRO A 61 22.65 -17.40 0.41
N LEU A 62 22.35 -16.84 -0.76
CA LEU A 62 22.71 -17.40 -2.07
C LEU A 62 23.75 -16.57 -2.82
N ASN A 63 24.46 -15.66 -2.11
CA ASN A 63 25.38 -14.69 -2.71
C ASN A 63 24.75 -13.92 -3.89
N THR A 64 23.45 -13.65 -3.81
CA THR A 64 22.71 -12.91 -4.84
C THR A 64 21.57 -12.12 -4.20
N ALA A 65 21.53 -10.82 -4.49
CA ALA A 65 20.45 -9.93 -4.15
C ALA A 65 20.02 -9.11 -5.37
N PHE A 66 18.81 -8.55 -5.29
CA PHE A 66 18.21 -7.75 -6.34
C PHE A 66 17.96 -6.35 -5.81
N TYR A 67 18.68 -5.38 -6.34
CA TYR A 67 18.57 -3.98 -5.96
C TYR A 67 17.71 -3.22 -6.96
N MET A 68 16.71 -2.53 -6.44
CA MET A 68 15.80 -1.68 -7.20
C MET A 68 16.09 -0.22 -6.80
N PRO A 69 17.08 0.46 -7.41
CA PRO A 69 17.53 1.79 -6.99
C PRO A 69 16.42 2.85 -7.07
N GLN A 70 15.51 2.71 -8.03
CA GLN A 70 14.43 3.66 -8.28
C GLN A 70 13.21 3.42 -7.38
N ALA A 71 13.17 2.31 -6.65
CA ALA A 71 12.08 2.01 -5.74
C ALA A 71 12.06 2.98 -4.55
N VAL A 72 10.87 3.20 -4.01
CA VAL A 72 10.65 4.20 -2.96
C VAL A 72 9.99 3.59 -1.74
N ASN A 73 10.32 4.14 -0.59
CA ASN A 73 9.56 3.96 0.63
C ASN A 73 8.75 5.24 0.90
N ILE A 74 7.53 5.12 1.40
CA ILE A 74 6.68 6.27 1.68
C ILE A 74 6.19 6.25 3.12
N ASN A 75 6.09 7.43 3.72
CA ASN A 75 5.30 7.60 4.93
C ASN A 75 3.83 7.70 4.49
N SER A 76 3.07 6.61 4.64
CA SER A 76 1.72 6.50 4.09
C SER A 76 0.77 7.59 4.60
N ARG A 77 0.84 7.95 5.88
CA ARG A 77 -0.01 9.01 6.47
C ARG A 77 0.28 10.35 5.79
N ARG A 78 1.54 10.76 5.77
CA ARG A 78 1.93 12.05 5.18
C ARG A 78 1.72 12.10 3.69
N TYR A 79 1.92 10.98 3.02
CA TYR A 79 1.66 10.87 1.60
C TYR A 79 0.18 11.10 1.28
N LEU A 80 -0.74 10.53 2.07
CA LEU A 80 -2.18 10.77 1.90
C LEU A 80 -2.57 12.21 2.25
N GLU A 81 -2.00 12.78 3.32
CA GLU A 81 -2.20 14.20 3.68
C GLU A 81 -1.73 15.12 2.53
N ALA A 82 -0.53 14.88 1.98
CA ALA A 82 0.01 15.64 0.86
C ALA A 82 -0.81 15.48 -0.43
N LEU A 83 -1.33 14.28 -0.72
CA LEU A 83 -2.24 14.06 -1.85
C LEU A 83 -3.51 14.89 -1.72
N PHE A 84 -4.09 14.98 -0.51
CA PHE A 84 -5.27 15.81 -0.29
C PHE A 84 -4.95 17.31 -0.46
N THR A 85 -3.84 17.79 0.10
CA THR A 85 -3.36 19.17 -0.12
C THR A 85 -3.14 19.47 -1.60
N ALA A 86 -2.64 18.52 -2.38
CA ALA A 86 -2.48 18.70 -3.83
C ALA A 86 -3.84 18.90 -4.53
N CYS A 87 -4.89 18.18 -4.13
CA CYS A 87 -6.24 18.39 -4.65
C CYS A 87 -6.80 19.78 -4.29
N GLU A 88 -6.55 20.27 -3.07
CA GLU A 88 -6.94 21.62 -2.66
C GLU A 88 -6.24 22.69 -3.51
N ASN A 89 -4.94 22.53 -3.76
CA ASN A 89 -4.18 23.47 -4.57
C ASN A 89 -4.65 23.49 -6.03
N LEU A 90 -4.88 22.33 -6.65
CA LEU A 90 -5.41 22.21 -8.01
C LEU A 90 -6.78 22.87 -8.16
N THR A 91 -7.60 22.82 -7.11
CA THR A 91 -8.93 23.46 -7.08
C THR A 91 -8.80 24.97 -7.08
N LYS A 92 -7.90 25.54 -6.25
CA LYS A 92 -7.61 26.98 -6.18
C LYS A 92 -7.04 27.51 -7.50
N GLU A 93 -6.11 26.78 -8.12
CA GLU A 93 -5.50 27.16 -9.39
C GLU A 93 -6.52 27.15 -10.54
N SER A 94 -7.38 26.13 -10.59
CA SER A 94 -8.41 25.99 -11.64
C SER A 94 -9.41 27.13 -11.68
N SER A 95 -9.71 27.76 -10.54
CA SER A 95 -10.64 28.90 -10.45
C SER A 95 -10.18 30.14 -11.23
N THR A 96 -8.91 30.17 -11.67
CA THR A 96 -8.36 31.22 -12.55
C THR A 96 -8.52 30.93 -14.06
N SER A 97 -8.97 29.72 -14.43
CA SER A 97 -8.89 29.19 -15.81
C SER A 97 -10.21 29.18 -16.61
N GLY A 98 -11.19 30.00 -16.23
CA GLY A 98 -12.44 30.21 -16.99
C GLY A 98 -13.49 29.08 -16.92
N HIS A 99 -13.21 27.97 -16.24
CA HIS A 99 -14.11 26.82 -16.07
C HIS A 99 -14.93 26.88 -14.77
N GLY A 100 -15.48 28.05 -14.46
CA GLY A 100 -16.20 28.30 -13.20
C GLY A 100 -15.36 28.10 -11.93
N PRO A 101 -15.84 28.54 -10.76
CA PRO A 101 -15.21 28.18 -9.50
C PRO A 101 -15.36 26.68 -9.26
N LYS A 102 -14.26 26.01 -8.91
CA LYS A 102 -14.29 24.64 -8.41
C LYS A 102 -14.16 24.68 -6.90
N GLU A 103 -14.83 23.75 -6.22
CA GLU A 103 -14.80 23.65 -4.77
C GLU A 103 -14.51 22.20 -4.36
N LEU A 104 -13.79 22.03 -3.27
CA LEU A 104 -13.44 20.74 -2.69
C LEU A 104 -13.83 20.75 -1.22
N TYR A 105 -14.63 19.76 -0.81
CA TYR A 105 -15.14 19.64 0.54
C TYR A 105 -14.73 18.30 1.14
N LEU A 106 -14.25 18.32 2.39
CA LEU A 106 -14.13 17.13 3.22
C LEU A 106 -15.29 17.11 4.21
N GLN A 107 -16.27 16.26 3.93
CA GLN A 107 -17.47 16.13 4.76
C GLN A 107 -17.44 14.84 5.57
N LYS A 108 -17.89 14.93 6.82
CA LYS A 108 -18.06 13.78 7.71
C LYS A 108 -19.54 13.63 8.03
N ASP A 109 -20.22 12.78 7.27
CA ASP A 109 -21.60 12.40 7.53
C ASP A 109 -21.72 10.91 7.84
N SER A 110 -22.82 10.55 8.49
CA SER A 110 -23.26 9.17 8.63
C SER A 110 -24.34 8.90 7.58
N ILE A 111 -24.13 7.87 6.77
CA ILE A 111 -25.13 7.33 5.85
C ILE A 111 -25.38 5.88 6.19
N ASN A 112 -26.63 5.42 6.05
CA ASN A 112 -26.94 4.00 6.25
C ASN A 112 -26.93 3.24 4.91
N LYS A 113 -27.18 3.96 3.81
CA LYS A 113 -27.36 3.40 2.47
C LYS A 113 -26.82 4.35 1.42
N LEU A 114 -26.23 3.82 0.34
CA LEU A 114 -25.65 4.62 -0.74
C LEU A 114 -26.67 5.55 -1.40
N ARG A 115 -27.92 5.11 -1.48
CA ARG A 115 -29.02 5.88 -2.08
C ARG A 115 -29.30 7.22 -1.39
N GLU A 116 -28.89 7.40 -0.15
CA GLU A 116 -29.06 8.66 0.58
C GLU A 116 -28.22 9.80 -0.04
N LEU A 117 -27.20 9.45 -0.82
CA LEU A 117 -26.39 10.38 -1.60
C LEU A 117 -27.04 10.72 -2.96
N GLY A 118 -28.03 9.93 -3.40
CA GLY A 118 -28.72 10.15 -4.66
C GLY A 118 -29.50 11.46 -4.65
N GLY A 119 -29.30 12.29 -5.67
CA GLY A 119 -29.96 13.59 -5.82
C GLY A 119 -29.13 14.78 -5.33
N ALA A 120 -28.15 14.55 -4.45
CA ALA A 120 -27.15 15.56 -4.08
C ALA A 120 -25.91 15.52 -4.99
N TYR A 121 -25.62 14.35 -5.58
CA TYR A 121 -24.44 14.12 -6.42
C TYR A 121 -24.84 13.50 -7.77
N ASP A 122 -24.12 13.86 -8.83
CA ASP A 122 -24.23 13.22 -10.15
C ASP A 122 -23.51 11.87 -10.20
N ALA A 123 -22.44 11.73 -9.41
CA ALA A 123 -21.68 10.50 -9.31
C ALA A 123 -21.12 10.30 -7.90
N VAL A 124 -21.09 9.04 -7.45
CA VAL A 124 -20.52 8.60 -6.17
C VAL A 124 -19.48 7.50 -6.45
N ILE A 125 -18.27 7.67 -5.92
CA ILE A 125 -17.21 6.66 -5.99
C ILE A 125 -17.03 6.06 -4.60
N VAL A 126 -17.28 4.76 -4.47
CA VAL A 126 -17.14 4.04 -3.20
C VAL A 126 -15.70 3.52 -3.06
N CYS A 127 -15.00 4.00 -2.02
CA CYS A 127 -13.58 3.71 -1.74
C CYS A 127 -13.34 3.21 -0.29
N LEU A 128 -14.25 2.42 0.29
CA LEU A 128 -14.23 2.03 1.71
C LEU A 128 -13.23 0.90 2.08
N GLY A 129 -12.42 0.42 1.14
CA GLY A 129 -11.45 -0.65 1.41
C GLY A 129 -12.11 -1.91 2.01
N ALA A 130 -11.63 -2.39 3.15
CA ALA A 130 -12.23 -3.55 3.83
C ALA A 130 -13.60 -3.28 4.46
N LYS A 131 -13.98 -2.01 4.64
CA LYS A 131 -15.25 -1.60 5.25
C LYS A 131 -16.43 -1.56 4.27
N MET A 132 -16.25 -2.02 3.02
CA MET A 132 -17.35 -2.14 2.04
C MET A 132 -18.54 -2.95 2.58
N VAL A 133 -18.27 -3.93 3.45
CA VAL A 133 -19.28 -4.75 4.14
C VAL A 133 -20.23 -3.93 5.02
N MET A 134 -19.86 -2.72 5.43
CA MET A 134 -20.73 -1.84 6.22
C MET A 134 -21.92 -1.30 5.40
N LEU A 135 -21.82 -1.28 4.07
CA LEU A 135 -22.91 -0.87 3.20
C LEU A 135 -23.81 -2.07 2.87
N PRO A 136 -25.10 -2.05 3.24
CA PRO A 136 -26.03 -3.16 2.99
C PRO A 136 -26.10 -3.56 1.51
N GLU A 137 -25.98 -2.59 0.61
CA GLU A 137 -26.04 -2.82 -0.83
C GLU A 137 -24.85 -3.64 -1.35
N LEU A 138 -23.69 -3.60 -0.68
CA LEU A 138 -22.45 -4.24 -1.11
C LEU A 138 -22.07 -5.47 -0.28
N SER A 139 -22.63 -5.58 0.93
CA SER A 139 -22.38 -6.68 1.86
C SER A 139 -22.71 -8.02 1.21
N GLY A 140 -21.73 -8.94 1.22
CA GLY A 140 -21.85 -10.27 0.61
C GLY A 140 -21.87 -10.32 -0.92
N LYS A 141 -21.78 -9.18 -1.62
CA LYS A 141 -21.86 -9.13 -3.09
C LYS A 141 -20.51 -8.98 -3.78
N LEU A 142 -19.54 -8.33 -3.12
CA LEU A 142 -18.21 -8.15 -3.69
C LEU A 142 -17.33 -9.37 -3.37
N PRO A 143 -16.54 -9.89 -4.32
CA PRO A 143 -15.65 -11.05 -4.10
C PRO A 143 -14.39 -10.67 -3.32
N LEU A 144 -14.53 -9.89 -2.26
CA LEU A 144 -13.44 -9.42 -1.40
C LEU A 144 -13.24 -10.38 -0.23
N ARG A 145 -11.98 -10.65 0.09
CA ARG A 145 -11.58 -11.34 1.32
C ARG A 145 -10.86 -10.37 2.23
N THR A 146 -11.07 -10.48 3.52
CA THR A 146 -10.32 -9.66 4.47
C THR A 146 -9.02 -10.34 4.85
N CYS A 147 -7.97 -9.54 5.01
CA CYS A 147 -6.72 -9.99 5.59
C CYS A 147 -6.12 -8.90 6.46
N ARG A 148 -6.15 -9.10 7.77
CA ARG A 148 -5.49 -8.20 8.70
C ARG A 148 -3.99 -8.46 8.68
N GLY A 149 -3.21 -7.40 8.81
CA GLY A 149 -1.76 -7.47 8.93
C GLY A 149 -1.30 -6.52 10.01
N VAL A 150 -0.42 -7.02 10.87
CA VAL A 150 0.22 -6.24 11.93
C VAL A 150 1.65 -5.93 11.51
N VAL A 151 2.07 -4.70 11.75
CA VAL A 151 3.43 -4.22 11.56
C VAL A 151 4.00 -3.78 12.90
N ALA A 152 5.27 -4.06 13.13
CA ALA A 152 5.99 -3.69 14.34
C ALA A 152 6.93 -2.52 14.06
N HIS A 153 6.99 -1.57 14.98
CA HIS A 153 7.89 -0.42 14.95
C HIS A 153 9.11 -0.74 15.81
N MET A 154 10.28 -0.67 15.19
CA MET A 154 11.56 -0.86 15.86
C MET A 154 12.32 0.46 15.92
N GLN A 155 12.98 0.69 17.04
CA GLN A 155 13.85 1.83 17.28
C GLN A 155 15.22 1.33 17.74
N LEU A 156 16.29 1.85 17.16
CA LEU A 156 17.64 1.59 17.63
C LEU A 156 17.93 2.46 18.86
N PRO A 157 18.29 1.89 20.01
CA PRO A 157 18.68 2.62 21.21
C PRO A 157 19.78 3.67 20.96
N ASP A 158 19.76 4.77 21.72
CA ASP A 158 20.64 5.93 21.48
C ASP A 158 22.12 5.67 21.76
N ASP A 159 22.41 4.70 22.62
CA ASP A 159 23.74 4.24 23.02
C ASP A 159 24.45 3.39 21.94
N ILE A 160 23.74 2.90 20.93
CA ILE A 160 24.34 2.13 19.84
C ILE A 160 24.89 3.07 18.75
N SER A 161 26.20 3.12 18.59
CA SER A 161 26.87 4.01 17.62
C SER A 161 26.68 3.58 16.16
N ASN A 162 26.56 2.26 15.91
CA ASN A 162 26.41 1.70 14.56
C ASN A 162 24.94 1.76 14.11
N THR A 163 24.56 2.92 13.56
CA THR A 163 23.21 3.13 13.04
C THR A 163 23.00 2.52 11.65
N TYR A 164 21.73 2.37 11.24
CA TYR A 164 21.41 1.97 9.87
C TYR A 164 21.92 3.03 8.88
N PRO A 165 22.51 2.66 7.71
CA PRO A 165 23.05 3.63 6.78
C PRO A 165 22.03 4.69 6.39
N GLU A 166 22.45 5.96 6.39
CA GLU A 166 21.53 7.06 6.10
C GLU A 166 20.93 6.97 4.69
N LEU A 167 21.70 6.48 3.70
CA LEU A 167 21.22 6.25 2.34
C LEU A 167 20.84 4.80 2.07
N GLY A 168 20.77 3.96 3.11
CA GLY A 168 20.46 2.55 2.98
C GLY A 168 19.06 2.29 2.41
N PRO A 169 18.89 1.29 1.53
CA PRO A 169 17.60 0.92 0.97
C PRO A 169 16.67 0.25 1.99
N SER A 170 15.37 0.19 1.70
CA SER A 170 14.48 -0.74 2.42
C SER A 170 14.77 -2.19 2.03
N ILE A 171 14.51 -3.14 2.92
CA ILE A 171 14.78 -4.58 2.65
C ILE A 171 13.47 -5.32 2.43
N LEU A 172 13.40 -6.13 1.39
CA LEU A 172 12.26 -6.99 1.09
C LEU A 172 12.68 -8.46 1.09
N SER A 173 12.16 -9.24 2.04
CA SER A 173 12.30 -10.70 2.08
C SER A 173 10.96 -11.34 2.51
N ASP A 174 10.97 -12.47 3.22
CA ASP A 174 9.77 -13.07 3.80
C ASP A 174 9.02 -12.12 4.75
N ALA A 175 9.79 -11.26 5.44
CA ALA A 175 9.29 -10.07 6.12
C ALA A 175 10.05 -8.85 5.59
N TRP A 176 9.37 -7.74 5.37
CA TRP A 176 9.98 -6.52 4.87
C TRP A 176 10.42 -5.59 6.01
N LEU A 177 11.44 -4.79 5.74
CA LEU A 177 11.90 -3.67 6.56
C LEU A 177 11.69 -2.36 5.78
N ALA A 178 10.79 -1.51 6.27
CA ALA A 178 10.54 -0.18 5.73
C ALA A 178 11.30 0.86 6.56
N ILE A 179 12.49 1.23 6.09
CA ILE A 179 13.40 2.15 6.79
C ILE A 179 12.80 3.55 6.83
N GLN A 180 12.65 4.11 8.04
CA GLN A 180 12.20 5.50 8.25
C GLN A 180 13.39 6.44 8.45
N GLY A 181 14.51 5.92 8.93
CA GLY A 181 15.77 6.63 9.13
C GLY A 181 16.82 5.73 9.80
N PRO A 182 17.99 6.27 10.15
CA PRO A 182 19.11 5.51 10.73
C PRO A 182 18.77 4.73 12.01
N ARG A 183 17.75 5.18 12.75
CA ARG A 183 17.36 4.61 14.05
C ARG A 183 15.91 4.20 14.14
N SER A 184 15.13 4.31 13.06
CA SER A 184 13.71 3.95 13.08
C SER A 184 13.33 3.19 11.81
N LEU A 185 12.60 2.08 12.00
CA LEU A 185 12.06 1.29 10.91
C LEU A 185 10.74 0.61 11.29
N TYR A 186 9.97 0.20 10.29
CA TYR A 186 8.88 -0.74 10.47
C TYR A 186 9.27 -2.10 9.91
N MET A 187 8.85 -3.17 10.56
CA MET A 187 8.89 -4.53 10.02
C MET A 187 7.48 -5.07 9.82
N GLY A 188 7.27 -5.79 8.73
CA GLY A 188 5.96 -6.34 8.47
C GLY A 188 5.87 -7.36 7.34
N SER A 189 4.67 -7.86 7.05
CA SER A 189 3.52 -7.85 7.96
C SER A 189 3.06 -9.29 8.20
N THR A 190 2.35 -9.51 9.31
CA THR A 190 1.61 -10.75 9.54
C THR A 190 0.44 -10.88 8.55
N TRP A 191 -0.18 -12.06 8.53
CA TRP A 191 -1.30 -12.39 7.65
C TRP A 191 -2.39 -13.16 8.39
N GLU A 192 -3.43 -12.44 8.80
CA GLU A 192 -4.61 -12.99 9.47
C GLU A 192 -5.80 -12.91 8.51
N TRP A 193 -6.04 -14.01 7.80
CA TRP A 193 -7.15 -14.13 6.84
C TRP A 193 -8.51 -14.19 7.54
N GLN A 194 -9.54 -13.70 6.85
CA GLN A 194 -10.93 -13.68 7.32
C GLN A 194 -11.16 -12.85 8.59
N SER A 195 -10.16 -12.10 9.04
CA SER A 195 -10.30 -11.18 10.17
C SER A 195 -11.36 -10.12 9.87
N THR A 196 -12.20 -9.82 10.85
CA THR A 196 -13.16 -8.70 10.81
C THR A 196 -12.69 -7.51 11.65
N ASN A 197 -11.56 -7.67 12.36
CA ASN A 197 -11.00 -6.63 13.18
C ASN A 197 -10.44 -5.50 12.30
N SER A 198 -11.08 -4.34 12.34
CA SER A 198 -10.65 -3.15 11.59
C SER A 198 -9.96 -2.10 12.46
N SER A 199 -9.74 -2.40 13.74
CA SER A 199 -9.04 -1.52 14.67
C SER A 199 -7.55 -1.46 14.29
N PRO A 200 -6.97 -0.26 14.17
CA PRO A 200 -5.53 -0.09 13.98
C PRO A 200 -4.74 -0.28 15.28
N GLU A 201 -5.41 -0.24 16.43
CA GLU A 201 -4.83 -0.49 17.74
C GLU A 201 -4.44 -1.96 17.90
N VAL A 202 -3.30 -2.18 18.54
CA VAL A 202 -2.71 -3.51 18.77
C VAL A 202 -2.38 -3.59 20.25
N SER A 203 -2.86 -4.63 20.92
CA SER A 203 -2.52 -4.85 22.32
C SER A 203 -1.05 -5.23 22.49
N GLU A 204 -0.50 -5.05 23.69
CA GLU A 204 0.88 -5.45 23.99
C GLU A 204 1.13 -6.93 23.67
N ASP A 205 0.25 -7.83 24.12
CA ASP A 205 0.35 -9.26 23.85
C ASP A 205 0.36 -9.59 22.34
N GLU A 206 -0.49 -8.90 21.56
CA GLU A 206 -0.54 -9.07 20.12
C GLU A 206 0.71 -8.53 19.43
N GLY A 207 1.24 -7.40 19.93
CA GLY A 207 2.51 -6.82 19.51
C GLY A 207 3.67 -7.79 19.75
N LEU A 208 3.75 -8.40 20.93
CA LEU A 208 4.78 -9.39 21.27
C LEU A 208 4.67 -10.67 20.42
N ARG A 209 3.45 -11.18 20.16
CA ARG A 209 3.26 -12.30 19.22
C ARG A 209 3.70 -11.93 17.81
N THR A 210 3.38 -10.72 17.36
CA THR A 210 3.81 -10.20 16.05
C THR A 210 5.33 -10.14 15.96
N LEU A 211 5.99 -9.62 17.01
CA LEU A 211 7.45 -9.58 17.10
C LEU A 211 8.05 -10.99 17.03
N ALA A 212 7.51 -11.94 17.80
CA ALA A 212 7.97 -13.32 17.81
C ALA A 212 7.83 -14.00 16.42
N GLU A 213 6.81 -13.64 15.63
CA GLU A 213 6.63 -14.17 14.28
C GLU A 213 7.58 -13.53 13.25
N LEU A 214 7.76 -12.20 13.30
CA LEU A 214 8.48 -11.45 12.27
C LEU A 214 9.99 -11.39 12.51
N LEU A 215 10.42 -11.29 13.77
CA LEU A 215 11.83 -11.09 14.12
C LEU A 215 12.74 -12.20 13.59
N PRO A 216 12.39 -13.51 13.67
CA PRO A 216 13.26 -14.56 13.11
C PRO A 216 13.44 -14.43 11.59
N LYS A 217 12.39 -14.05 10.86
CA LYS A 217 12.41 -13.90 9.39
C LYS A 217 13.32 -12.74 8.98
N VAL A 218 13.23 -11.62 9.70
CA VAL A 218 14.07 -10.45 9.45
C VAL A 218 15.51 -10.71 9.87
N ALA A 219 15.73 -11.29 11.05
CA ALA A 219 17.06 -11.55 11.60
C ALA A 219 17.87 -12.57 10.79
N ALA A 220 17.20 -13.42 10.01
CA ALA A 220 17.85 -14.30 9.04
C ALA A 220 18.56 -13.52 7.92
N ILE A 221 18.13 -12.30 7.63
CA ILE A 221 18.66 -11.45 6.55
C ILE A 221 19.44 -10.25 7.08
N TYR A 222 18.97 -9.64 8.16
CA TYR A 222 19.62 -8.50 8.80
C TYR A 222 19.78 -8.79 10.32
N PRO A 223 20.82 -9.54 10.72
CA PRO A 223 20.99 -10.01 12.10
C PRO A 223 21.03 -8.91 13.16
N SER A 224 21.55 -7.72 12.81
CA SER A 224 21.67 -6.56 13.71
C SER A 224 20.32 -6.03 14.17
N ILE A 225 19.20 -6.44 13.54
CA ILE A 225 17.85 -6.10 14.02
C ILE A 225 17.61 -6.53 15.48
N LYS A 226 18.34 -7.53 15.98
CA LYS A 226 18.26 -8.01 17.37
C LYS A 226 18.69 -6.96 18.41
N GLU A 227 19.45 -5.96 17.98
CA GLU A 227 19.88 -4.83 18.81
C GLU A 227 18.82 -3.72 18.87
N TRP A 228 17.76 -3.82 18.07
CA TRP A 228 16.70 -2.82 18.00
C TRP A 228 15.61 -3.16 19.02
N SER A 229 15.08 -2.11 19.64
CA SER A 229 13.99 -2.21 20.61
C SER A 229 12.63 -2.10 19.94
N PHE A 230 11.71 -2.97 20.34
CA PHE A 230 10.31 -2.88 19.97
C PHE A 230 9.66 -1.69 20.68
N THR A 231 9.01 -0.80 19.92
CA THR A 231 8.37 0.41 20.46
C THR A 231 6.86 0.40 20.34
N GLY A 232 6.32 -0.52 19.53
CA GLY A 232 4.88 -0.67 19.39
C GLY A 232 4.50 -1.34 18.08
N ALA A 233 3.20 -1.55 17.90
CA ALA A 233 2.65 -2.16 16.70
C ALA A 233 1.39 -1.42 16.23
N ARG A 234 1.08 -1.60 14.94
CA ARG A 234 -0.15 -1.10 14.30
C ARG A 234 -0.70 -2.15 13.36
N ALA A 235 -2.01 -2.18 13.23
CA ALA A 235 -2.70 -3.09 12.34
C ALA A 235 -3.39 -2.37 11.19
N GLY A 236 -3.59 -3.09 10.09
CA GLY A 236 -4.40 -2.66 8.97
C GLY A 236 -5.22 -3.83 8.42
N LEU A 237 -6.50 -3.58 8.13
CA LEU A 237 -7.38 -4.56 7.50
C LEU A 237 -7.39 -4.35 5.98
N ARG A 238 -6.86 -5.34 5.24
CA ARG A 238 -6.79 -5.28 3.78
C ARG A 238 -8.04 -5.92 3.17
N ALA A 239 -8.61 -5.24 2.17
CA ALA A 239 -9.54 -5.85 1.23
C ALA A 239 -8.74 -6.53 0.12
N MET A 240 -8.60 -7.85 0.19
CA MET A 240 -7.90 -8.66 -0.79
C MET A 240 -8.87 -9.04 -1.92
N PRO A 241 -8.54 -8.76 -3.18
CA PRO A 241 -9.36 -9.17 -4.30
C PRO A 241 -9.26 -10.69 -4.53
N PRO A 242 -10.11 -11.28 -5.39
CA PRO A 242 -9.99 -12.68 -5.75
C PRO A 242 -8.63 -12.94 -6.43
N LEU A 243 -8.14 -14.17 -6.32
CA LEU A 243 -6.98 -14.61 -7.10
C LEU A 243 -7.50 -15.11 -8.45
N THR A 244 -7.09 -14.47 -9.53
CA THR A 244 -7.44 -14.83 -10.90
C THR A 244 -6.18 -15.23 -11.68
N PRO A 245 -6.26 -15.81 -12.89
CA PRO A 245 -5.06 -16.12 -13.69
C PRO A 245 -4.16 -14.90 -13.95
N PRO A 246 -4.70 -13.68 -14.24
CA PRO A 246 -3.90 -12.45 -14.27
C PRO A 246 -3.36 -11.97 -12.91
N GLY A 247 -3.72 -12.65 -11.81
CA GLY A 247 -3.31 -12.34 -10.45
C GLY A 247 -4.43 -11.75 -9.59
N SER A 248 -4.04 -11.15 -8.47
CA SER A 248 -4.97 -10.55 -7.50
C SER A 248 -5.18 -9.05 -7.79
N LEU A 249 -5.99 -8.76 -8.81
CA LEU A 249 -6.21 -7.41 -9.33
C LEU A 249 -7.32 -6.66 -8.57
N PRO A 250 -7.21 -5.34 -8.37
CA PRO A 250 -8.26 -4.53 -7.74
C PRO A 250 -9.61 -4.59 -8.46
N LEU A 251 -10.67 -4.25 -7.73
CA LEU A 251 -12.03 -4.18 -8.26
C LEU A 251 -12.36 -2.75 -8.66
N MET A 252 -12.76 -2.56 -9.91
CA MET A 252 -13.26 -1.28 -10.43
C MET A 252 -14.56 -1.47 -11.21
N GLY A 253 -15.34 -0.40 -11.33
CA GLY A 253 -16.47 -0.35 -12.26
C GLY A 253 -17.72 0.32 -11.70
N CYS A 254 -18.69 0.54 -12.59
CA CYS A 254 -20.02 1.01 -12.26
C CYS A 254 -20.78 -0.07 -11.48
N ILE A 255 -21.48 0.30 -10.42
CA ILE A 255 -22.21 -0.62 -9.54
C ILE A 255 -23.70 -0.31 -9.48
N ASP A 256 -24.23 0.45 -10.44
CA ASP A 256 -25.66 0.78 -10.54
C ASP A 256 -26.56 -0.47 -10.46
N GLU A 257 -26.18 -1.56 -11.13
CA GLU A 257 -26.94 -2.83 -11.12
C GLU A 257 -26.98 -3.50 -9.74
N ILE A 258 -26.01 -3.18 -8.88
CA ILE A 258 -25.92 -3.69 -7.51
C ILE A 258 -26.74 -2.82 -6.55
N VAL A 259 -26.69 -1.50 -6.75
CA VAL A 259 -27.39 -0.49 -5.95
C VAL A 259 -28.88 -0.42 -6.30
N ARG A 260 -29.25 -0.76 -7.55
CA ARG A 260 -30.61 -0.85 -8.12
C ARG A 260 -31.51 0.34 -7.79
N HIS A 261 -31.44 1.41 -8.58
CA HIS A 261 -32.46 2.46 -8.58
C HIS A 261 -32.52 3.25 -9.90
N ASN A 262 -33.70 3.78 -10.23
CA ASN A 262 -33.88 4.87 -11.21
C ASN A 262 -33.39 6.19 -10.57
N SER A 263 -32.08 6.35 -10.39
CA SER A 263 -31.47 7.62 -9.97
C SER A 263 -30.70 8.24 -11.13
N SER A 264 -30.73 9.57 -11.23
CA SER A 264 -29.81 10.32 -12.09
C SER A 264 -28.34 10.15 -11.66
N CYS A 265 -28.10 9.88 -10.37
CA CYS A 265 -26.77 9.61 -9.81
C CYS A 265 -26.21 8.26 -10.28
N LYS A 266 -24.92 8.23 -10.65
CA LYS A 266 -24.15 7.04 -11.00
C LYS A 266 -23.25 6.57 -9.86
N TYR A 267 -23.23 5.27 -9.60
CA TYR A 267 -22.41 4.69 -8.54
C TYR A 267 -21.25 3.90 -9.13
N TRP A 268 -20.05 4.14 -8.59
CA TRP A 268 -18.81 3.52 -9.03
C TRP A 268 -18.06 2.92 -7.84
N LEU A 269 -17.24 1.91 -8.11
CA LEU A 269 -16.41 1.23 -7.12
C LEU A 269 -14.93 1.38 -7.49
N LEU A 270 -14.11 1.68 -6.49
CA LEU A 270 -12.66 1.44 -6.51
C LEU A 270 -12.29 0.76 -5.19
N GLY A 271 -11.97 -0.54 -5.25
CA GLY A 271 -11.73 -1.34 -4.06
C GLY A 271 -10.80 -2.52 -4.30
N GLY A 272 -10.63 -3.37 -3.27
CA GLY A 272 -9.80 -4.57 -3.42
C GLY A 272 -8.32 -4.29 -3.69
N LEU A 273 -7.77 -3.20 -3.16
CA LEU A 273 -6.37 -2.82 -3.39
C LEU A 273 -5.34 -3.78 -2.76
N GLY A 274 -5.77 -4.62 -1.81
CA GLY A 274 -4.94 -5.61 -1.14
C GLY A 274 -3.66 -5.03 -0.53
N SER A 275 -2.55 -5.78 -0.63
CA SER A 275 -1.22 -5.36 -0.16
C SER A 275 -0.46 -4.45 -1.13
N ARG A 276 -1.03 -4.13 -2.30
CA ARG A 276 -0.35 -3.41 -3.39
C ARG A 276 -0.99 -2.07 -3.73
N GLY A 277 -1.93 -1.61 -2.90
CA GLY A 277 -2.70 -0.39 -3.17
C GLY A 277 -1.83 0.83 -3.44
N LEU A 278 -0.80 1.05 -2.62
CA LEU A 278 0.09 2.20 -2.75
C LEU A 278 0.88 2.21 -4.08
N LEU A 279 1.11 1.05 -4.70
CA LEU A 279 1.81 0.96 -5.98
C LEU A 279 0.95 1.48 -7.14
N TYR A 280 -0.34 1.14 -7.15
CA TYR A 280 -1.20 1.37 -8.32
C TYR A 280 -2.23 2.50 -8.13
N HIS A 281 -2.42 3.00 -6.90
CA HIS A 281 -3.51 3.93 -6.57
C HIS A 281 -3.58 5.16 -7.50
N GLY A 282 -2.46 5.77 -7.89
CA GLY A 282 -2.45 6.93 -8.78
C GLY A 282 -2.98 6.62 -10.18
N TRP A 283 -2.56 5.48 -10.76
CA TRP A 283 -3.05 5.03 -12.07
C TRP A 283 -4.52 4.62 -12.01
N LEU A 284 -4.92 3.87 -10.97
CA LEU A 284 -6.31 3.47 -10.76
C LEU A 284 -7.22 4.68 -10.53
N GLY A 285 -6.78 5.66 -9.74
CA GLY A 285 -7.52 6.91 -9.52
C GLY A 285 -7.73 7.69 -10.81
N LYS A 286 -6.71 7.77 -11.68
CA LYS A 286 -6.83 8.38 -13.01
C LYS A 286 -7.86 7.66 -13.88
N LEU A 287 -7.79 6.33 -13.95
CA LEU A 287 -8.76 5.53 -14.71
C LEU A 287 -10.20 5.72 -14.20
N THR A 288 -10.39 5.69 -12.87
CA THR A 288 -11.70 5.92 -12.26
C THR A 288 -12.22 7.31 -12.61
N ALA A 289 -11.40 8.36 -12.46
CA ALA A 289 -11.80 9.73 -12.78
C ALA A 289 -12.22 9.87 -14.25
N GLN A 290 -11.46 9.30 -15.18
CA GLN A 290 -11.79 9.32 -16.61
C GLN A 290 -13.12 8.60 -16.92
N ALA A 291 -13.32 7.42 -16.34
CA ALA A 291 -14.54 6.63 -16.53
C ALA A 291 -15.77 7.34 -15.96
N VAL A 292 -15.65 7.94 -14.77
CA VAL A 292 -16.72 8.67 -14.08
C VAL A 292 -17.10 9.93 -14.86
N LEU A 293 -16.13 10.78 -15.20
CA LEU A 293 -16.37 12.03 -15.92
C LEU A 293 -16.96 11.81 -17.32
N SER A 294 -16.60 10.71 -17.97
CA SER A 294 -17.14 10.35 -19.29
C SER A 294 -18.40 9.48 -19.21
N CYS A 295 -18.86 9.13 -18.00
CA CYS A 295 -19.92 8.15 -17.74
C CYS A 295 -19.74 6.85 -18.57
N ASN A 296 -18.50 6.37 -18.72
CA ASN A 296 -18.16 5.28 -19.62
C ASN A 296 -17.23 4.26 -18.96
N GLU A 297 -17.80 3.14 -18.52
CA GLU A 297 -17.05 2.04 -17.91
C GLU A 297 -16.06 1.37 -18.87
N LYS A 298 -16.27 1.47 -20.20
CA LYS A 298 -15.38 0.84 -21.20
C LYS A 298 -13.96 1.44 -21.22
N LEU A 299 -13.75 2.58 -20.55
CA LEU A 299 -12.42 3.17 -20.34
C LEU A 299 -11.60 2.43 -19.28
N ILE A 300 -12.24 1.59 -18.46
CA ILE A 300 -11.58 0.75 -17.46
C ILE A 300 -11.16 -0.57 -18.13
N PRO A 301 -9.89 -1.00 -17.98
CA PRO A 301 -9.43 -2.30 -18.45
C PRO A 301 -10.34 -3.44 -17.97
N SER A 302 -10.66 -4.36 -18.87
CA SER A 302 -11.65 -5.42 -18.63
C SER A 302 -11.26 -6.36 -17.48
N GLU A 303 -9.96 -6.48 -17.21
CA GLU A 303 -9.40 -7.27 -16.13
C GLU A 303 -9.86 -6.72 -14.76
N LEU A 304 -9.97 -5.40 -14.63
CA LEU A 304 -10.38 -4.70 -13.41
C LEU A 304 -11.91 -4.69 -13.22
N THR A 305 -12.69 -5.01 -14.25
CA THR A 305 -14.16 -5.12 -14.20
C THR A 305 -14.65 -6.57 -14.27
N SER A 306 -13.76 -7.52 -14.57
CA SER A 306 -14.07 -8.95 -14.78
C SER A 306 -14.74 -9.64 -13.59
N TRP A 307 -14.52 -9.13 -12.38
CA TRP A 307 -15.13 -9.61 -11.14
C TRP A 307 -16.67 -9.61 -11.18
N LYS A 308 -17.29 -8.74 -11.98
CA LYS A 308 -18.75 -8.74 -12.18
C LYS A 308 -19.26 -10.03 -12.83
N LYS A 309 -18.45 -10.65 -13.70
CA LYS A 309 -18.81 -11.93 -14.33
C LYS A 309 -18.85 -13.06 -13.29
N MET A 310 -18.01 -12.99 -12.26
CA MET A 310 -17.98 -13.95 -11.15
C MET A 310 -19.19 -13.84 -10.21
N MET A 311 -19.93 -12.73 -10.27
CA MET A 311 -21.17 -12.57 -9.49
C MET A 311 -22.40 -13.19 -10.17
N ASN A 312 -22.34 -13.37 -11.50
CA ASN A 312 -23.44 -13.89 -12.31
C ASN A 312 -23.29 -15.39 -12.61
N SER A 313 -22.25 -16.03 -12.07
CA SER A 313 -21.95 -17.46 -12.15
C SER A 313 -22.22 -18.13 -10.81
#